data_AF-A0A1F7MM02-F1
#
_entry.id   AF-A0A1F7MM02-F1
#
_cell.length_a   1.000
_cell.length_b   1.000
_cell.length_c   1.000
_cell.angle_alpha   90.00
_cell.angle_beta   90.00
_cell.angle_gamma   90.00
#
_symmetry.space_group_name_H-M   'P 1'
#
loop_
_entity.id
_entity.type
_entity.pdbx_description
1 polymer ?
#
loop_
_entity_poly.entity_id
_entity_poly.type
_entity_poly.pdbx_seq_one_letter_code
_entity_poly.pdbx_strand_id
1 'polypeptide(L)'
;MIDAKTADRELATYVRPQTFPVAIRMLRPGEAIPERAKRPARDFKKLSMNCQVIDMARRYGWTIALTREDSICSLGIAALGLEKPTHLHHSGTLCEGMYTETKEAGRRSEAAVDAFRPGEYAGLLVAPLDRATFEPDLVCVYATPAQVMRLTQAALWKRGGKLTSSFGGRIDCSEIVVTTMRTGEPQVILPCSGDRIFGQTQDHEMAFTIPWSRMEEIVEGLRGTHAGGIRYPITQFMEYEAKLPPRYMEANRVWDVQHGRAQFTNRDRVVAAYKRSFADRVPVYPIVASFAGTLDGLSIEEYCTDVPKAIRAMLNYYERYQPDVVLAYNDLAKEAEAFGCRVKYSDYVVPSIDRHVLQDDKAKLAQLAMPDPYKTARLPGFLEQCEALVRAKPPTAIGAVAVGPWTIAMLLRNPETMLLDTFEDPRFIHDVMRVTTDFCRLWGEAIVKTGIGLSFSEPTASISLISPDNYREFVAPYHTELVEHFKARKVGVTTHICGTTYPIFEDVIGCGFSTFSFDLDQQADPALHVDQLERFMEVARGRAVAIGNVDATKFEKTTREAMYADVRRCVDAAARHSGFILSTSCEIPPRSDPEVVRWFMDAAHDLGRYERIFEGAEPAAPGDR
;
A
#
# COMPACT_ATOMS: atom_id res chain seq x y z
N MET A 1 -4.45 30.90 -53.12
CA MET A 1 -4.78 29.47 -53.24
C MET A 1 -3.50 28.68 -53.06
N ILE A 2 -3.41 27.98 -51.94
CA ILE A 2 -2.31 27.08 -51.58
C ILE A 2 -2.15 25.94 -52.60
N ASP A 3 -0.92 25.54 -52.93
CA ASP A 3 -0.67 24.35 -53.75
C ASP A 3 -0.68 23.05 -52.91
N ALA A 4 -0.93 21.91 -53.55
CA ALA A 4 -1.07 20.62 -52.89
C ALA A 4 0.18 20.17 -52.10
N LYS A 5 1.39 20.44 -52.60
CA LYS A 5 2.63 20.07 -51.90
C LYS A 5 2.86 20.92 -50.67
N THR A 6 2.56 22.22 -50.75
CA THR A 6 2.60 23.10 -49.57
C THR A 6 1.56 22.67 -48.55
N ALA A 7 0.32 22.38 -48.98
CA ALA A 7 -0.75 21.91 -48.09
C ALA A 7 -0.37 20.61 -47.35
N ASP A 8 0.20 19.63 -48.05
CA ASP A 8 0.69 18.39 -47.45
C ASP A 8 1.79 18.62 -46.41
N ARG A 9 2.79 19.45 -46.73
CA ARG A 9 3.89 19.79 -45.80
C ARG A 9 3.38 20.42 -44.50
N GLU A 10 2.37 21.27 -44.59
CA GLU A 10 1.77 21.94 -43.43
C GLU A 10 0.98 20.94 -42.56
N LEU A 11 0.22 20.04 -43.17
CA LEU A 11 -0.45 18.94 -42.46
C LEU A 11 0.58 18.01 -41.79
N ALA A 12 1.66 17.66 -42.49
CA ALA A 12 2.76 16.86 -41.94
C ALA A 12 3.42 17.55 -40.74
N THR A 13 3.56 18.87 -40.77
CA THR A 13 4.18 19.65 -39.69
C THR A 13 3.29 19.73 -38.45
N TYR A 14 2.02 20.10 -38.62
CA TYR A 14 1.14 20.46 -37.49
C TYR A 14 0.22 19.34 -37.01
N VAL A 15 -0.12 18.40 -37.90
CA VAL A 15 -1.03 17.28 -37.61
C VAL A 15 -0.27 15.97 -37.53
N ARG A 16 0.80 15.80 -38.31
CA ARG A 16 1.63 14.57 -38.37
C ARG A 16 0.78 13.30 -38.65
N PRO A 17 -0.07 13.30 -39.70
CA PRO A 17 -0.92 12.16 -39.99
C PRO A 17 -0.09 10.88 -40.22
N GLN A 18 -0.63 9.73 -39.83
CA GLN A 18 0.07 8.45 -39.92
C GLN A 18 0.14 7.91 -41.36
N THR A 19 -0.74 8.38 -42.24
CA THR A 19 -0.84 8.01 -43.65
C THR A 19 -0.95 9.28 -44.51
N PHE A 20 -0.76 9.17 -45.82
CA PHE A 20 -0.83 10.35 -46.70
C PHE A 20 -2.22 10.99 -46.64
N PRO A 21 -2.34 12.32 -46.42
CA PRO A 21 -3.55 13.06 -46.78
C PRO A 21 -3.95 12.74 -48.22
N VAL A 22 -5.23 12.51 -48.47
CA VAL A 22 -5.72 12.07 -49.79
C VAL A 22 -6.40 13.23 -50.48
N ALA A 23 -5.88 13.64 -51.64
CA ALA A 23 -6.57 14.50 -52.59
C ALA A 23 -7.67 13.72 -53.30
N ILE A 24 -8.89 14.24 -53.29
CA ILE A 24 -10.08 13.61 -53.89
C ILE A 24 -10.71 14.56 -54.91
N ARG A 25 -11.01 14.04 -56.10
CA ARG A 25 -11.71 14.75 -57.19
C ARG A 25 -12.80 13.87 -57.79
N MET A 26 -13.96 14.45 -58.04
CA MET A 26 -15.04 13.80 -58.79
C MET A 26 -14.96 14.18 -60.27
N LEU A 27 -14.73 13.18 -61.13
CA LEU A 27 -14.55 13.36 -62.57
C LEU A 27 -15.90 13.54 -63.26
N ARG A 28 -16.05 14.58 -64.08
CA ARG A 28 -17.27 14.80 -64.87
C ARG A 28 -17.32 13.87 -66.09
N PRO A 29 -18.51 13.60 -66.66
CA PRO A 29 -18.62 12.88 -67.92
C PRO A 29 -17.77 13.53 -69.03
N GLY A 30 -16.90 12.73 -69.65
CA GLY A 30 -15.97 13.19 -70.70
C GLY A 30 -14.64 13.76 -70.19
N GLU A 31 -14.44 13.91 -68.88
CA GLU A 31 -13.14 14.30 -68.31
C GLU A 31 -12.14 13.15 -68.40
N ALA A 32 -10.91 13.45 -68.85
CA ALA A 32 -9.88 12.43 -69.04
C ALA A 32 -9.34 11.92 -67.70
N ILE A 33 -9.26 10.60 -67.54
CA ILE A 33 -8.56 9.96 -66.42
C ILE A 33 -7.05 10.13 -66.64
N PRO A 34 -6.27 10.61 -65.64
CA PRO A 34 -4.82 10.73 -65.77
C PRO A 34 -4.18 9.39 -66.16
N GLU A 35 -3.25 9.40 -67.12
CA GLU A 35 -2.67 8.19 -67.71
C GLU A 35 -2.05 7.23 -66.67
N ARG A 36 -1.43 7.80 -65.63
CA ARG A 36 -0.79 7.05 -64.54
C ARG A 36 -1.77 6.59 -63.44
N ALA A 37 -3.02 7.02 -63.49
CA ALA A 37 -4.02 6.59 -62.52
C ALA A 37 -4.34 5.10 -62.74
N LYS A 38 -4.25 4.32 -61.68
CA LYS A 38 -4.64 2.91 -61.69
C LYS A 38 -6.17 2.81 -61.70
N ARG A 39 -6.70 1.81 -62.39
CA ARG A 39 -8.12 1.47 -62.42
C ARG A 39 -8.30 0.02 -61.97
N PRO A 40 -9.08 -0.25 -60.90
CA PRO A 40 -9.21 -1.59 -60.35
C PRO A 40 -9.53 -2.70 -61.36
N ALA A 41 -10.56 -2.52 -62.20
CA ALA A 41 -10.96 -3.57 -63.15
C ALA A 41 -9.92 -3.73 -64.26
N ARG A 42 -9.29 -2.63 -64.69
CA ARG A 42 -8.26 -2.64 -65.73
C ARG A 42 -6.96 -3.28 -65.26
N ASP A 43 -6.43 -2.83 -64.12
CA ASP A 43 -5.05 -3.09 -63.70
C ASP A 43 -4.94 -4.20 -62.66
N PHE A 44 -5.93 -4.33 -61.77
CA PHE A 44 -5.94 -5.36 -60.73
C PHE A 44 -6.79 -6.57 -61.11
N LYS A 45 -7.61 -6.44 -62.17
CA LYS A 45 -8.63 -7.43 -62.56
C LYS A 45 -9.57 -7.76 -61.40
N LYS A 46 -9.87 -6.74 -60.59
CA LYS A 46 -10.76 -6.79 -59.42
C LYS A 46 -11.65 -5.56 -59.43
N LEU A 47 -12.79 -5.65 -58.75
CA LEU A 47 -13.60 -4.48 -58.43
C LEU A 47 -13.23 -3.99 -57.03
N SER A 48 -13.40 -2.70 -56.77
CA SER A 48 -13.08 -2.06 -55.49
C SER A 48 -14.23 -1.22 -54.95
N MET A 49 -14.08 -0.74 -53.73
CA MET A 49 -15.03 0.15 -53.05
C MET A 49 -14.43 1.56 -52.90
N ASN A 50 -15.28 2.56 -52.68
CA ASN A 50 -14.85 3.96 -52.50
C ASN A 50 -13.85 4.11 -51.34
N CYS A 51 -14.18 3.57 -50.15
CA CYS A 51 -13.28 3.56 -48.99
C CYS A 51 -11.97 2.84 -49.29
N GLN A 52 -12.03 1.70 -49.97
CA GLN A 52 -10.85 0.92 -50.32
C GLN A 52 -9.87 1.69 -51.22
N VAL A 53 -10.35 2.42 -52.23
CA VAL A 53 -9.43 3.19 -53.10
C VAL A 53 -8.85 4.42 -52.40
N ILE A 54 -9.61 5.05 -51.49
CA ILE A 54 -9.10 6.12 -50.61
C ILE A 54 -7.99 5.57 -49.71
N ASP A 55 -8.20 4.40 -49.10
CA ASP A 55 -7.19 3.76 -48.26
C ASP A 55 -5.96 3.29 -49.03
N MET A 56 -6.15 2.76 -50.25
CA MET A 56 -5.03 2.44 -51.13
C MET A 56 -4.22 3.69 -51.49
N ALA A 57 -4.87 4.84 -51.72
CA ALA A 57 -4.16 6.09 -51.94
C ALA A 57 -3.33 6.48 -50.71
N ARG A 58 -3.93 6.47 -49.51
CA ARG A 58 -3.23 6.91 -48.28
C ARG A 58 -2.15 5.96 -47.79
N ARG A 59 -2.24 4.65 -48.09
CA ARG A 59 -1.29 3.63 -47.61
C ARG A 59 -0.30 3.18 -48.67
N TYR A 60 -0.74 2.94 -49.90
CA TYR A 60 0.15 2.48 -50.99
C TYR A 60 0.75 3.64 -51.78
N GLY A 61 0.21 4.85 -51.60
CA GLY A 61 0.71 6.03 -52.29
C GLY A 61 0.33 6.06 -53.78
N TRP A 62 -0.75 5.37 -54.17
CA TRP A 62 -1.19 5.23 -55.55
C TRP A 62 -2.22 6.29 -55.93
N THR A 63 -2.13 6.79 -57.16
CA THR A 63 -3.24 7.51 -57.81
C THR A 63 -4.20 6.49 -58.41
N ILE A 64 -5.48 6.55 -58.04
CA ILE A 64 -6.49 5.59 -58.46
C ILE A 64 -7.73 6.32 -58.98
N ALA A 65 -8.24 5.89 -60.13
CA ALA A 65 -9.55 6.27 -60.64
C ALA A 65 -10.52 5.08 -60.49
N LEU A 66 -11.69 5.35 -59.92
CA LEU A 66 -12.76 4.38 -59.70
C LEU A 66 -13.98 4.83 -60.51
N THR A 67 -14.20 4.23 -61.68
CA THR A 67 -15.42 4.45 -62.47
C THR A 67 -16.52 3.46 -62.07
N ARG A 68 -17.70 3.55 -62.71
CA ARG A 68 -18.78 2.60 -62.49
C ARG A 68 -18.35 1.15 -62.72
N GLU A 69 -17.55 0.89 -63.75
CA GLU A 69 -17.06 -0.45 -64.11
C GLU A 69 -16.01 -0.98 -63.14
N ASP A 70 -15.37 -0.11 -62.36
CA ASP A 70 -14.37 -0.49 -61.36
C ASP A 70 -14.99 -0.76 -59.98
N SER A 71 -16.25 -0.35 -59.75
CA SER A 71 -16.86 -0.34 -58.42
C SER A 71 -17.77 -1.55 -58.16
N ILE A 72 -17.63 -2.17 -56.98
CA ILE A 72 -18.51 -3.26 -56.50
C ILE A 72 -19.53 -2.82 -55.45
N CYS A 73 -19.29 -1.70 -54.76
CA CYS A 73 -20.12 -1.30 -53.62
C CYS A 73 -21.39 -0.59 -54.11
N SER A 74 -22.54 -1.27 -54.12
CA SER A 74 -23.82 -0.68 -54.54
C SER A 74 -24.17 0.61 -53.79
N LEU A 75 -23.87 0.67 -52.49
CA LEU A 75 -24.07 1.85 -51.65
C LEU A 75 -23.21 3.03 -52.10
N GLY A 76 -21.91 2.79 -52.35
CA GLY A 76 -20.97 3.80 -52.80
C GLY A 76 -21.22 4.26 -54.23
N ILE A 77 -21.66 3.35 -55.11
CA ILE A 77 -22.08 3.65 -56.48
C ILE A 77 -23.27 4.62 -56.48
N ALA A 78 -24.29 4.32 -55.68
CA ALA A 78 -25.48 5.16 -55.57
C ALA A 78 -25.16 6.52 -54.95
N ALA A 79 -24.38 6.56 -53.86
CA ALA A 79 -24.00 7.81 -53.20
C ALA A 79 -23.19 8.75 -54.12
N LEU A 80 -22.25 8.21 -54.90
CA LEU A 80 -21.45 9.01 -55.84
C LEU A 80 -22.16 9.32 -57.17
N GLY A 81 -23.40 8.86 -57.36
CA GLY A 81 -24.19 9.11 -58.58
C GLY A 81 -23.66 8.37 -59.83
N LEU A 82 -22.88 7.30 -59.65
CA LEU A 82 -22.28 6.53 -60.76
C LEU A 82 -23.28 5.59 -61.46
N GLU A 83 -24.43 5.33 -60.83
CA GLU A 83 -25.55 4.57 -61.40
C GLU A 83 -26.85 5.02 -60.73
N LYS A 84 -27.99 4.81 -61.41
CA LYS A 84 -29.30 5.08 -60.85
C LYS A 84 -29.59 4.15 -59.65
N PRO A 85 -29.99 4.67 -58.48
CA PRO A 85 -30.41 3.86 -57.34
C PRO A 85 -31.60 2.94 -57.70
N THR A 86 -31.59 1.72 -57.16
CA THR A 86 -32.70 0.78 -57.28
C THR A 86 -33.73 0.98 -56.17
N HIS A 87 -34.90 0.34 -56.27
CA HIS A 87 -35.93 0.37 -55.23
C HIS A 87 -35.42 -0.07 -53.84
N LEU A 88 -34.34 -0.88 -53.78
CA LEU A 88 -33.73 -1.31 -52.52
C LEU A 88 -33.02 -0.19 -51.75
N HIS A 89 -32.60 0.88 -52.43
CA HIS A 89 -31.95 2.05 -51.81
C HIS A 89 -32.94 3.02 -51.15
N HIS A 90 -34.23 2.72 -51.21
CA HIS A 90 -35.29 3.56 -50.68
C HIS A 90 -36.33 2.78 -49.85
N SER A 91 -36.22 1.45 -49.79
CA SER A 91 -37.21 0.58 -49.15
C SER A 91 -36.87 0.24 -47.70
N GLY A 92 -35.71 0.65 -47.20
CA GLY A 92 -35.16 0.29 -45.88
C GLY A 92 -34.47 -1.07 -45.86
N THR A 93 -34.46 -1.79 -46.98
CA THR A 93 -33.97 -3.17 -47.07
C THR A 93 -32.47 -3.27 -46.85
N LEU A 94 -31.69 -2.23 -47.20
CA LEU A 94 -30.23 -2.25 -47.05
C LEU A 94 -29.78 -1.91 -45.61
N CYS A 95 -30.72 -1.63 -44.71
CA CYS A 95 -30.49 -1.39 -43.29
C CYS A 95 -31.17 -2.42 -42.39
N GLU A 96 -32.36 -2.90 -42.76
CA GLU A 96 -33.13 -3.85 -41.95
C GLU A 96 -32.34 -5.12 -41.63
N GLY A 97 -32.33 -5.50 -40.34
CA GLY A 97 -31.63 -6.68 -39.84
C GLY A 97 -30.10 -6.55 -39.72
N MET A 98 -29.52 -5.45 -40.21
CA MET A 98 -28.08 -5.18 -40.11
C MET A 98 -27.75 -3.93 -39.28
N TYR A 99 -28.46 -2.83 -39.53
CA TYR A 99 -28.28 -1.55 -38.84
C TYR A 99 -29.56 -1.07 -38.14
N THR A 100 -30.72 -1.53 -38.58
CA THR A 100 -32.02 -1.13 -38.04
C THR A 100 -32.93 -2.34 -37.87
N GLU A 101 -33.79 -2.33 -36.84
CA GLU A 101 -34.74 -3.42 -36.58
C GLU A 101 -35.82 -3.55 -37.67
N THR A 102 -36.28 -2.43 -38.24
CA THR A 102 -37.41 -2.40 -39.18
C THR A 102 -37.06 -1.68 -40.48
N LYS A 103 -37.74 -2.00 -41.58
CA LYS A 103 -37.69 -1.20 -42.83
C LYS A 103 -38.02 0.26 -42.62
N GLU A 104 -38.93 0.59 -41.72
CA GLU A 104 -39.30 1.99 -41.45
C GLU A 104 -38.12 2.79 -40.92
N ALA A 105 -37.41 2.25 -39.92
CA ALA A 105 -36.16 2.84 -39.46
C ALA A 105 -35.10 2.84 -40.57
N GLY A 106 -34.99 1.75 -41.34
CA GLY A 106 -34.06 1.65 -42.46
C GLY A 106 -34.28 2.70 -43.55
N ARG A 107 -35.54 3.03 -43.88
CA ARG A 107 -35.88 4.07 -44.86
C ARG A 107 -35.40 5.44 -44.42
N ARG A 108 -35.49 5.76 -43.13
CA ARG A 108 -34.95 7.02 -42.60
C ARG A 108 -33.43 7.07 -42.75
N SER A 109 -32.74 5.97 -42.44
CA SER A 109 -31.29 5.87 -42.61
C SER A 109 -30.85 5.99 -44.07
N GLU A 110 -31.55 5.32 -44.99
CA GLU A 110 -31.28 5.40 -46.43
C GLU A 110 -31.57 6.81 -46.99
N ALA A 111 -32.65 7.45 -46.57
CA ALA A 111 -33.01 8.80 -46.99
C ALA A 111 -32.06 9.89 -46.46
N ALA A 112 -31.34 9.62 -45.36
CA ALA A 112 -30.37 10.53 -44.77
C ALA A 112 -29.00 10.52 -45.47
N VAL A 113 -28.75 9.57 -46.37
CA VAL A 113 -27.48 9.47 -47.11
C VAL A 113 -27.43 10.57 -48.17
N ASP A 114 -26.44 11.45 -48.09
CA ASP A 114 -26.19 12.41 -49.15
C ASP A 114 -25.72 11.72 -50.44
N ALA A 115 -26.32 12.08 -51.56
CA ALA A 115 -25.94 11.53 -52.87
C ALA A 115 -25.85 12.61 -53.96
N PHE A 116 -24.97 12.41 -54.93
CA PHE A 116 -24.97 13.18 -56.18
C PHE A 116 -26.08 12.72 -57.12
N ARG A 117 -26.44 13.57 -58.10
CA ARG A 117 -27.43 13.18 -59.10
C ARG A 117 -26.83 12.10 -60.02
N PRO A 118 -27.59 11.05 -60.39
CA PRO A 118 -27.09 10.05 -61.31
C PRO A 118 -26.60 10.66 -62.62
N GLY A 119 -25.38 10.32 -63.03
CA GLY A 119 -24.74 10.84 -64.24
C GLY A 119 -24.11 12.22 -64.11
N GLU A 120 -24.16 12.86 -62.93
CA GLU A 120 -23.44 14.11 -62.66
C GLU A 120 -21.92 13.93 -62.72
N TYR A 121 -21.45 12.77 -62.27
CA TYR A 121 -20.05 12.37 -62.28
C TYR A 121 -19.88 10.97 -62.89
N ALA A 122 -18.73 10.74 -63.51
CA ALA A 122 -18.38 9.48 -64.17
C ALA A 122 -17.34 8.66 -63.39
N GLY A 123 -16.68 9.24 -62.40
CA GLY A 123 -15.72 8.51 -61.57
C GLY A 123 -15.17 9.30 -60.39
N LEU A 124 -14.57 8.58 -59.46
CA LEU A 124 -13.83 9.11 -58.31
C LEU A 124 -12.33 9.00 -58.58
N LEU A 125 -11.59 10.10 -58.48
CA LEU A 125 -10.14 10.15 -58.61
C LEU A 125 -9.51 10.49 -57.26
N VAL A 126 -8.59 9.65 -56.80
CA VAL A 126 -7.89 9.81 -55.52
C VAL A 126 -6.39 9.70 -55.68
N ALA A 127 -5.62 10.46 -54.91
CA ALA A 127 -4.17 10.38 -54.85
C ALA A 127 -3.64 10.87 -53.49
N PRO A 128 -2.43 10.48 -53.07
CA PRO A 128 -1.70 11.23 -52.05
C PRO A 128 -1.62 12.71 -52.41
N LEU A 129 -1.86 13.59 -51.45
CA LEU A 129 -1.95 15.03 -51.67
C LEU A 129 -0.66 15.59 -52.29
N ASP A 130 0.50 15.15 -51.82
CA ASP A 130 1.82 15.54 -52.35
C ASP A 130 2.09 15.08 -53.79
N ARG A 131 1.31 14.10 -54.28
CA ARG A 131 1.44 13.47 -55.61
C ARG A 131 0.27 13.80 -56.54
N ALA A 132 -0.72 14.57 -56.09
CA ALA A 132 -1.87 14.93 -56.90
C ALA A 132 -1.42 15.78 -58.11
N THR A 133 -1.71 15.30 -59.32
CA THR A 133 -1.48 16.03 -60.58
C THR A 133 -2.75 16.72 -61.09
N PHE A 134 -3.72 16.90 -60.21
CA PHE A 134 -5.03 17.49 -60.46
C PHE A 134 -5.39 18.40 -59.29
N GLU A 135 -6.28 19.35 -59.53
CA GLU A 135 -6.88 20.14 -58.45
C GLU A 135 -7.98 19.33 -57.77
N PRO A 136 -7.87 19.03 -56.46
CA PRO A 136 -8.89 18.26 -55.76
C PRO A 136 -10.15 19.10 -55.49
N ASP A 137 -11.28 18.42 -55.36
CA ASP A 137 -12.49 19.04 -54.80
C ASP A 137 -12.39 19.13 -53.27
N LEU A 138 -11.72 18.15 -52.64
CA LEU A 138 -11.47 18.09 -51.20
C LEU A 138 -10.24 17.24 -50.86
N VAL A 139 -9.77 17.40 -49.62
CA VAL A 139 -8.73 16.57 -49.00
C VAL A 139 -9.34 15.76 -47.87
N CYS A 140 -9.03 14.46 -47.79
CA CYS A 140 -9.39 13.61 -46.67
C CYS A 140 -8.14 13.25 -45.85
N VAL A 141 -8.18 13.47 -44.54
CA VAL A 141 -7.10 13.15 -43.60
C VAL A 141 -7.62 12.14 -42.60
N TYR A 142 -7.11 10.90 -42.67
CA TYR A 142 -7.31 9.92 -41.61
C TYR A 142 -6.32 10.19 -40.48
N ALA A 143 -6.83 10.29 -39.26
CA ALA A 143 -6.05 10.73 -38.11
C ALA A 143 -6.65 10.22 -36.79
N THR A 144 -5.86 10.22 -35.72
CA THR A 144 -6.35 9.95 -34.36
C THR A 144 -7.32 11.05 -33.89
N PRO A 145 -8.16 10.80 -32.87
CA PRO A 145 -9.03 11.83 -32.30
C PRO A 145 -8.31 13.13 -31.89
N ALA A 146 -7.09 13.03 -31.37
CA ALA A 146 -6.28 14.20 -31.00
C ALA A 146 -5.83 15.03 -32.22
N GLN A 147 -5.57 14.37 -33.35
CA GLN A 147 -5.22 15.03 -34.61
C GLN A 147 -6.45 15.64 -35.29
N VAL A 148 -7.61 14.96 -35.25
CA VAL A 148 -8.89 15.51 -35.70
C VAL A 148 -9.31 16.72 -34.87
N MET A 149 -9.09 16.69 -33.55
CA MET A 149 -9.24 17.88 -32.69
C MET A 149 -8.37 19.03 -33.18
N ARG A 150 -7.12 18.75 -33.60
CA ARG A 150 -6.20 19.77 -34.12
C ARG A 150 -6.70 20.40 -35.42
N LEU A 151 -7.24 19.59 -36.33
CA LEU A 151 -7.90 20.05 -37.57
C LEU A 151 -9.20 20.84 -37.29
N THR A 152 -9.97 20.42 -36.29
CA THR A 152 -11.19 21.12 -35.84
C THR A 152 -10.85 22.50 -35.29
N GLN A 153 -9.82 22.61 -34.43
CA GLN A 153 -9.32 23.89 -33.92
C GLN A 153 -8.84 24.80 -35.05
N ALA A 154 -8.20 24.24 -36.07
CA ALA A 154 -7.80 25.00 -37.26
C ALA A 154 -9.00 25.52 -38.06
N ALA A 155 -10.03 24.69 -38.29
CA ALA A 155 -11.26 25.07 -38.97
C ALA A 155 -12.04 26.19 -38.25
N LEU A 156 -11.91 26.25 -36.92
CA LEU A 156 -12.55 27.25 -36.07
C LEU A 156 -11.66 28.47 -35.78
N TRP A 157 -10.40 28.48 -36.22
CA TRP A 157 -9.45 29.55 -35.86
C TRP A 157 -9.96 30.96 -36.19
N LYS A 158 -10.45 31.15 -37.42
CA LYS A 158 -11.01 32.43 -37.86
C LYS A 158 -12.48 32.63 -37.46
N ARG A 159 -13.21 31.53 -37.30
CA ARG A 159 -14.69 31.54 -37.21
C ARG A 159 -15.21 31.48 -35.78
N GLY A 160 -14.44 30.94 -34.85
CA GLY A 160 -14.91 30.57 -33.51
C GLY A 160 -16.08 29.58 -33.57
N GLY A 161 -16.79 29.42 -32.46
CA GLY A 161 -18.01 28.61 -32.41
C GLY A 161 -17.76 27.10 -32.41
N LYS A 162 -18.56 26.35 -33.18
CA LYS A 162 -18.55 24.88 -33.23
C LYS A 162 -18.60 24.39 -34.68
N LEU A 163 -17.90 23.30 -34.97
CA LEU A 163 -18.02 22.57 -36.23
C LEU A 163 -19.16 21.55 -36.10
N THR A 164 -20.06 21.51 -37.09
CA THR A 164 -21.20 20.58 -37.10
C THR A 164 -20.99 19.50 -38.15
N SER A 165 -21.07 18.24 -37.73
CA SER A 165 -21.08 17.06 -38.60
C SER A 165 -22.10 16.06 -38.07
N SER A 166 -22.61 15.20 -38.97
CA SER A 166 -23.55 14.12 -38.65
C SER A 166 -22.89 12.77 -38.94
N PHE A 167 -23.27 11.74 -38.18
CA PHE A 167 -22.68 10.40 -38.29
C PHE A 167 -23.77 9.36 -38.49
N GLY A 168 -23.73 8.66 -39.62
CA GLY A 168 -24.66 7.56 -39.91
C GLY A 168 -24.15 6.18 -39.48
N GLY A 169 -22.86 6.04 -39.18
CA GLY A 169 -22.23 4.74 -38.91
C GLY A 169 -22.25 3.77 -40.10
N ARG A 170 -22.62 4.26 -41.30
CA ARG A 170 -22.68 3.54 -42.58
C ARG A 170 -22.45 4.52 -43.73
N ILE A 171 -21.83 4.04 -44.81
CA ILE A 171 -21.64 4.82 -46.06
C ILE A 171 -20.94 6.16 -45.78
N ASP A 172 -19.98 6.16 -44.87
CA ASP A 172 -19.13 7.32 -44.58
C ASP A 172 -18.39 7.86 -45.81
N CYS A 173 -18.15 7.05 -46.84
CA CYS A 173 -17.62 7.55 -48.12
C CYS A 173 -18.54 8.61 -48.78
N SER A 174 -19.85 8.63 -48.46
CA SER A 174 -20.75 9.74 -48.79
C SER A 174 -20.45 10.98 -47.95
N GLU A 175 -20.23 10.82 -46.66
CA GLU A 175 -19.88 11.93 -45.74
C GLU A 175 -18.53 12.56 -46.15
N ILE A 176 -17.53 11.71 -46.46
CA ILE A 176 -16.20 12.13 -46.93
C ILE A 176 -16.31 12.93 -48.22
N VAL A 177 -17.07 12.46 -49.22
CA VAL A 177 -17.07 13.06 -50.56
C VAL A 177 -18.26 13.98 -50.77
N VAL A 178 -19.46 13.41 -50.75
CA VAL A 178 -20.70 14.10 -51.16
C VAL A 178 -21.08 15.20 -50.16
N THR A 179 -21.10 14.89 -48.86
CA THR A 179 -21.51 15.86 -47.82
C THR A 179 -20.53 17.02 -47.79
N THR A 180 -19.22 16.73 -47.84
CA THR A 180 -18.16 17.75 -47.87
C THR A 180 -18.29 18.67 -49.09
N MET A 181 -18.49 18.12 -50.29
CA MET A 181 -18.65 18.93 -51.50
C MET A 181 -19.95 19.74 -51.51
N ARG A 182 -21.07 19.15 -51.05
CA ARG A 182 -22.38 19.84 -51.05
C ARG A 182 -22.47 20.96 -50.03
N THR A 183 -21.88 20.77 -48.85
CA THR A 183 -21.90 21.78 -47.78
C THR A 183 -20.84 22.86 -47.98
N GLY A 184 -19.72 22.53 -48.64
CA GLY A 184 -18.56 23.43 -48.71
C GLY A 184 -17.90 23.63 -47.33
N GLU A 185 -18.21 22.78 -46.36
CA GLU A 185 -17.74 22.86 -44.98
C GLU A 185 -16.94 21.60 -44.60
N PRO A 186 -15.86 21.73 -43.80
CA PRO A 186 -15.09 20.60 -43.29
C PRO A 186 -15.97 19.65 -42.48
N GLN A 187 -15.74 18.34 -42.62
CA GLN A 187 -16.47 17.33 -41.87
C GLN A 187 -15.54 16.56 -40.94
N VAL A 188 -15.99 16.36 -39.70
CA VAL A 188 -15.46 15.30 -38.83
C VAL A 188 -16.20 14.04 -39.21
N ILE A 189 -15.45 12.98 -39.54
CA ILE A 189 -15.98 11.72 -40.02
C ILE A 189 -15.69 10.63 -39.00
N LEU A 190 -16.72 9.83 -38.69
CA LEU A 190 -16.58 8.60 -37.91
C LEU A 190 -16.59 7.42 -38.89
N PRO A 191 -15.43 6.79 -39.16
CA PRO A 191 -15.36 5.71 -40.12
C PRO A 191 -16.31 4.57 -39.79
N CYS A 192 -17.12 4.17 -40.78
CA CYS A 192 -18.17 3.18 -40.64
C CYS A 192 -17.62 1.75 -40.66
N SER A 193 -18.47 0.76 -40.34
CA SER A 193 -18.07 -0.65 -40.37
C SER A 193 -17.52 -1.08 -41.73
N GLY A 194 -18.07 -0.55 -42.84
CA GLY A 194 -17.57 -0.83 -44.18
C GLY A 194 -16.17 -0.28 -44.44
N ASP A 195 -15.86 0.93 -43.96
CA ASP A 195 -14.53 1.51 -44.08
C ASP A 195 -13.51 0.76 -43.20
N ARG A 196 -13.90 0.37 -41.99
CA ARG A 196 -13.05 -0.46 -41.11
C ARG A 196 -12.76 -1.84 -41.70
N ILE A 197 -13.77 -2.52 -42.22
CA ILE A 197 -13.62 -3.90 -42.74
C ILE A 197 -13.00 -3.91 -44.13
N PHE A 198 -13.44 -3.06 -45.05
CA PHE A 198 -13.03 -3.13 -46.46
C PHE A 198 -11.98 -2.07 -46.82
N GLY A 199 -12.03 -0.90 -46.20
CA GLY A 199 -11.00 0.14 -46.27
C GLY A 199 -9.79 -0.16 -45.39
N GLN A 200 -9.93 -1.01 -44.36
CA GLN A 200 -8.90 -1.33 -43.36
C GLN A 200 -8.55 -0.15 -42.43
N THR A 201 -9.51 0.76 -42.23
CA THR A 201 -9.40 1.84 -41.26
C THR A 201 -9.35 1.30 -39.82
N GLN A 202 -8.36 1.74 -39.03
CA GLN A 202 -8.04 1.21 -37.70
C GLN A 202 -8.96 1.77 -36.61
N ASP A 203 -9.17 1.02 -35.52
CA ASP A 203 -10.09 1.37 -34.41
C ASP A 203 -9.82 2.75 -33.78
N HIS A 204 -8.57 3.20 -33.78
CA HIS A 204 -8.15 4.49 -33.26
C HIS A 204 -8.15 5.61 -34.31
N GLU A 205 -8.54 5.33 -35.56
CA GLU A 205 -8.64 6.30 -36.64
C GLU A 205 -10.05 6.90 -36.73
N MET A 206 -10.07 8.21 -36.92
CA MET A 206 -11.15 9.03 -37.43
C MET A 206 -10.74 9.59 -38.80
N ALA A 207 -11.64 10.25 -39.51
CA ALA A 207 -11.28 11.03 -40.69
C ALA A 207 -11.76 12.48 -40.55
N PHE A 208 -11.09 13.38 -41.27
CA PHE A 208 -11.45 14.78 -41.36
C PHE A 208 -11.31 15.23 -42.80
N THR A 209 -12.36 15.82 -43.37
CA THR A 209 -12.33 16.30 -44.75
C THR A 209 -12.30 17.81 -44.81
N ILE A 210 -11.61 18.33 -45.81
CA ILE A 210 -11.39 19.75 -46.04
C ILE A 210 -11.79 20.05 -47.48
N PRO A 211 -12.87 20.82 -47.74
CA PRO A 211 -13.14 21.35 -49.07
C PRO A 211 -11.90 22.11 -49.57
N TRP A 212 -11.48 21.88 -50.82
CA TRP A 212 -10.21 22.44 -51.31
C TRP A 212 -10.18 23.97 -51.22
N SER A 213 -11.33 24.61 -51.46
CA SER A 213 -11.54 26.06 -51.29
C SER A 213 -11.24 26.59 -49.89
N ARG A 214 -11.20 25.73 -48.86
CA ARG A 214 -10.91 26.07 -47.46
C ARG A 214 -9.54 25.61 -46.98
N MET A 215 -8.73 24.97 -47.82
CA MET A 215 -7.43 24.42 -47.40
C MET A 215 -6.46 25.50 -46.88
N GLU A 216 -6.45 26.67 -47.52
CA GLU A 216 -5.62 27.80 -47.10
C GLU A 216 -6.03 28.32 -45.71
N GLU A 217 -7.34 28.41 -45.44
CA GLU A 217 -7.90 28.78 -44.12
C GLU A 217 -7.50 27.77 -43.03
N ILE A 218 -7.53 26.47 -43.34
CA ILE A 218 -7.10 25.42 -42.39
C ILE A 218 -5.61 25.52 -42.07
N VAL A 219 -4.76 25.73 -43.07
CA VAL A 219 -3.31 25.87 -42.85
C VAL A 219 -3.00 27.09 -41.99
N GLU A 220 -3.65 28.23 -42.24
CA GLU A 220 -3.54 29.42 -41.39
C GLU A 220 -4.02 29.14 -39.97
N GLY A 221 -5.11 28.38 -39.81
CA GLY A 221 -5.62 27.96 -38.50
C GLY A 221 -4.67 27.05 -37.74
N LEU A 222 -4.02 26.11 -38.41
CA LEU A 222 -2.99 25.24 -37.83
C LEU A 222 -1.80 26.08 -37.33
N ARG A 223 -1.29 27.00 -38.16
CA ARG A 223 -0.20 27.92 -37.80
C ARG A 223 -0.56 28.81 -36.61
N GLY A 224 -1.74 29.45 -36.66
CA GLY A 224 -2.20 30.39 -35.64
C GLY A 224 -2.40 29.73 -34.28
N THR A 225 -3.12 28.62 -34.25
CA THR A 225 -3.33 27.86 -33.00
C THR A 225 -2.03 27.23 -32.47
N HIS A 226 -1.07 26.88 -33.34
CA HIS A 226 0.24 26.39 -32.93
C HIS A 226 1.09 27.49 -32.27
N ALA A 227 1.08 28.70 -32.83
CA ALA A 227 1.71 29.86 -32.21
C ALA A 227 1.08 30.19 -30.85
N GLY A 228 -0.23 29.96 -30.69
CA GLY A 228 -0.96 30.06 -29.42
C GLY A 228 -0.68 28.95 -28.41
N GLY A 229 0.26 28.03 -28.67
CA GLY A 229 0.67 26.98 -27.74
C GLY A 229 -0.11 25.66 -27.87
N ILE A 230 -1.15 25.59 -28.71
CA ILE A 230 -1.86 24.34 -28.95
C ILE A 230 -1.04 23.49 -29.92
N ARG A 231 -0.51 22.34 -29.49
CA ARG A 231 0.45 21.54 -30.30
C ARG A 231 0.02 20.09 -30.41
N TYR A 232 0.55 19.41 -31.43
CA TYR A 232 0.50 17.96 -31.55
C TYR A 232 1.93 17.40 -31.70
N PRO A 233 2.31 16.34 -30.96
CA PRO A 233 1.55 15.65 -29.91
C PRO A 233 1.12 16.58 -28.76
N ILE A 234 0.05 16.20 -28.05
CA ILE A 234 -0.48 17.00 -26.94
C ILE A 234 0.56 17.08 -25.84
N THR A 235 0.94 18.31 -25.46
CA THR A 235 1.88 18.56 -24.37
C THR A 235 1.32 18.03 -23.06
N GLN A 236 2.06 17.15 -22.40
CA GLN A 236 1.73 16.63 -21.07
C GLN A 236 2.32 17.55 -20.00
N PHE A 237 1.53 17.89 -18.98
CA PHE A 237 2.02 18.61 -17.83
C PHE A 237 2.73 17.64 -16.88
N MET A 238 4.04 17.83 -16.70
CA MET A 238 4.90 16.95 -15.89
C MET A 238 5.49 17.66 -14.67
N GLU A 239 5.15 18.93 -14.44
CA GLU A 239 5.67 19.74 -13.33
C GLU A 239 4.83 19.48 -12.07
N TYR A 240 4.88 18.25 -11.57
CA TYR A 240 4.28 17.85 -10.30
C TYR A 240 5.26 16.99 -9.50
N GLU A 241 5.15 17.03 -8.17
CA GLU A 241 5.91 16.13 -7.31
C GLU A 241 5.16 14.80 -7.14
N ALA A 242 5.80 13.70 -7.56
CA ALA A 242 5.24 12.37 -7.37
C ALA A 242 5.50 11.88 -5.94
N LYS A 243 4.44 11.45 -5.23
CA LYS A 243 4.58 10.81 -3.92
C LYS A 243 4.98 9.35 -4.09
N LEU A 244 6.14 8.97 -3.55
CA LEU A 244 6.57 7.57 -3.51
C LEU A 244 5.84 6.80 -2.39
N PRO A 245 5.69 5.47 -2.51
CA PRO A 245 5.20 4.62 -1.43
C PRO A 245 5.98 4.84 -0.12
N PRO A 246 5.31 4.83 1.07
CA PRO A 246 5.98 5.08 2.36
C PRO A 246 7.20 4.22 2.63
N ARG A 247 7.19 2.94 2.20
CA ARG A 247 8.32 2.02 2.36
C ARG A 247 9.57 2.46 1.59
N TYR A 248 9.43 3.14 0.46
CA TYR A 248 10.57 3.68 -0.27
C TYR A 248 11.11 4.95 0.38
N MET A 249 10.22 5.74 0.99
CA MET A 249 10.61 6.93 1.74
C MET A 249 11.38 6.62 3.03
N GLU A 250 11.32 5.38 3.55
CA GLU A 250 12.15 4.95 4.68
C GLU A 250 13.65 5.04 4.35
N ALA A 251 14.06 4.69 3.13
CA ALA A 251 15.45 4.85 2.68
C ALA A 251 15.88 6.33 2.67
N ASN A 252 15.01 7.23 2.22
CA ASN A 252 15.26 8.67 2.25
C ASN A 252 15.43 9.18 3.69
N ARG A 253 14.62 8.68 4.63
CA ARG A 253 14.76 9.03 6.05
C ARG A 253 16.12 8.59 6.61
N VAL A 254 16.61 7.39 6.25
CA VAL A 254 17.94 6.93 6.66
C VAL A 254 19.03 7.83 6.06
N TRP A 255 18.94 8.18 4.77
CA TRP A 255 19.86 9.14 4.16
C TRP A 255 19.80 10.50 4.84
N ASP A 256 18.62 11.02 5.17
CA ASP A 256 18.51 12.30 5.88
C ASP A 256 19.21 12.25 7.24
N VAL A 257 19.14 11.12 7.95
CA VAL A 257 19.90 10.92 9.20
C VAL A 257 21.41 10.87 8.96
N GLN A 258 21.86 10.11 7.96
CA GLN A 258 23.29 10.01 7.61
C GLN A 258 23.89 11.36 7.18
N HIS A 259 23.10 12.21 6.51
CA HIS A 259 23.51 13.55 6.09
C HIS A 259 23.25 14.64 7.14
N GLY A 260 22.82 14.28 8.36
CA GLY A 260 22.56 15.22 9.44
C GLY A 260 21.35 16.14 9.23
N ARG A 261 20.45 15.82 8.28
CA ARG A 261 19.20 16.54 8.02
C ARG A 261 18.05 16.09 8.94
N ALA A 262 18.17 14.92 9.55
CA ALA A 262 17.22 14.36 10.51
C ALA A 262 17.94 13.54 11.59
N GLN A 263 17.20 13.09 12.61
CA GLN A 263 17.69 12.15 13.61
C GLN A 263 16.57 11.16 13.96
N PHE A 264 16.93 9.90 14.22
CA PHE A 264 16.02 8.95 14.87
C PHE A 264 15.97 9.23 16.38
N THR A 265 14.77 9.46 16.89
CA THR A 265 14.52 9.47 18.34
C THR A 265 14.53 8.05 18.90
N ASN A 266 14.69 7.91 20.21
CA ASN A 266 14.57 6.63 20.89
C ASN A 266 13.23 5.93 20.59
N ARG A 267 12.14 6.71 20.60
CA ARG A 267 10.81 6.24 20.21
C ARG A 267 10.75 5.76 18.75
N ASP A 268 11.43 6.42 17.82
CA ASP A 268 11.42 6.01 16.42
C ASP A 268 12.03 4.62 16.22
N ARG A 269 13.09 4.28 16.96
CA ARG A 269 13.75 2.96 16.89
C ARG A 269 12.80 1.85 17.33
N VAL A 270 12.07 2.10 18.42
CA VAL A 270 11.05 1.18 18.91
C VAL A 270 9.93 1.01 17.88
N VAL A 271 9.42 2.11 17.33
CA VAL A 271 8.38 2.06 16.29
C VAL A 271 8.86 1.31 15.04
N ALA A 272 10.12 1.47 14.64
CA ALA A 272 10.70 0.72 13.53
C ALA A 272 10.66 -0.79 13.80
N ALA A 273 11.06 -1.24 15.00
CA ALA A 273 10.97 -2.64 15.39
C ALA A 273 9.51 -3.16 15.33
N TYR A 274 8.54 -2.43 15.88
CA TYR A 274 7.12 -2.80 15.79
C TYR A 274 6.61 -2.90 14.34
N LYS A 275 7.08 -2.01 13.45
CA LYS A 275 6.73 -2.01 12.02
C LYS A 275 7.50 -3.02 11.18
N ARG A 276 8.44 -3.77 11.77
CA ARG A 276 9.39 -4.64 11.05
C ARG A 276 10.21 -3.86 10.01
N SER A 277 10.56 -2.63 10.35
CA SER A 277 11.43 -1.74 9.58
C SER A 277 12.73 -1.50 10.35
N PHE A 278 13.61 -0.70 9.78
CA PHE A 278 14.93 -0.42 10.32
C PHE A 278 15.07 1.08 10.62
N ALA A 279 15.68 1.38 11.76
CA ALA A 279 16.16 2.72 12.09
C ALA A 279 17.69 2.78 11.85
N ASP A 280 18.41 3.58 12.62
CA ASP A 280 19.87 3.61 12.67
C ASP A 280 20.47 2.42 13.46
N ARG A 281 19.80 1.96 14.52
CA ARG A 281 20.21 0.81 15.33
C ARG A 281 19.03 0.06 15.96
N VAL A 282 19.29 -1.15 16.45
CA VAL A 282 18.36 -1.94 17.29
C VAL A 282 17.98 -1.12 18.53
N PRO A 283 16.68 -0.97 18.86
CA PRO A 283 16.26 -0.34 20.11
C PRO A 283 16.65 -1.20 21.32
N VAL A 284 17.01 -0.54 22.42
CA VAL A 284 17.50 -1.20 23.64
C VAL A 284 16.90 -0.61 24.92
N TYR A 285 16.59 -1.47 25.89
CA TYR A 285 16.35 -1.06 27.27
C TYR A 285 16.60 -2.23 28.24
N PRO A 286 17.14 -2.00 29.45
CA PRO A 286 17.11 -3.01 30.51
C PRO A 286 15.79 -2.96 31.29
N ILE A 287 15.29 -4.10 31.75
CA ILE A 287 14.15 -4.16 32.67
C ILE A 287 14.68 -3.85 34.08
N VAL A 288 14.37 -2.67 34.61
CA VAL A 288 14.99 -2.18 35.86
C VAL A 288 14.15 -2.38 37.11
N ALA A 289 12.82 -2.28 37.04
CA ALA A 289 11.95 -2.45 38.19
C ALA A 289 12.45 -1.68 39.43
N SER A 290 12.63 -2.38 40.57
CA SER A 290 13.17 -1.84 41.82
C SER A 290 14.59 -1.27 41.74
N PHE A 291 15.41 -1.65 40.75
CA PHE A 291 16.74 -1.04 40.54
C PHE A 291 16.65 0.48 40.32
N ALA A 292 15.57 0.96 39.69
CA ALA A 292 15.39 2.41 39.49
C ALA A 292 15.36 3.17 40.84
N GLY A 293 14.72 2.59 41.86
CA GLY A 293 14.63 3.18 43.20
C GLY A 293 15.95 3.10 43.97
N THR A 294 16.59 1.94 44.00
CA THR A 294 17.86 1.73 44.73
C THR A 294 19.02 2.52 44.11
N LEU A 295 18.98 2.77 42.81
CA LEU A 295 19.91 3.66 42.08
C LEU A 295 19.87 5.12 42.59
N ASP A 296 18.76 5.50 43.22
CA ASP A 296 18.52 6.79 43.89
C ASP A 296 18.64 6.69 45.43
N GLY A 297 19.10 5.55 45.95
CA GLY A 297 19.31 5.31 47.37
C GLY A 297 18.02 5.00 48.16
N LEU A 298 16.92 4.67 47.48
CA LEU A 298 15.67 4.26 48.12
C LEU A 298 15.70 2.79 48.52
N SER A 299 14.99 2.44 49.59
CA SER A 299 14.62 1.04 49.84
C SER A 299 13.60 0.55 48.80
N ILE A 300 13.47 -0.78 48.66
CA ILE A 300 12.49 -1.39 47.75
C ILE A 300 11.06 -1.02 48.16
N GLU A 301 10.78 -1.01 49.47
CA GLU A 301 9.47 -0.62 50.00
C GLU A 301 9.14 0.84 49.68
N GLU A 302 10.08 1.77 49.90
CA GLU A 302 9.87 3.18 49.55
C GLU A 302 9.59 3.37 48.06
N TYR A 303 10.36 2.70 47.19
CA TYR A 303 10.12 2.77 45.75
C TYR A 303 8.74 2.22 45.36
N CYS A 304 8.28 1.15 46.02
CA CYS A 304 7.00 0.52 45.68
C CYS A 304 5.77 1.23 46.27
N THR A 305 5.94 2.00 47.35
CA THR A 305 4.83 2.56 48.14
C THR A 305 4.74 4.08 48.12
N ASP A 306 5.83 4.79 47.84
CA ASP A 306 5.88 6.26 47.76
C ASP A 306 5.90 6.73 46.29
N VAL A 307 4.73 7.13 45.80
CA VAL A 307 4.50 7.49 44.39
C VAL A 307 5.39 8.65 43.92
N PRO A 308 5.49 9.80 44.62
CA PRO A 308 6.42 10.86 44.25
C PRO A 308 7.89 10.43 44.17
N LYS A 309 8.34 9.54 45.06
CA LYS A 309 9.70 8.99 45.00
C LYS A 309 9.87 8.06 43.80
N ALA A 310 8.92 7.18 43.53
CA ALA A 310 8.94 6.26 42.39
C ALA A 310 9.01 7.00 41.04
N ILE A 311 8.19 8.05 40.88
CA ILE A 311 8.19 8.91 39.68
C ILE A 311 9.58 9.53 39.47
N ARG A 312 10.15 10.10 40.54
CA ARG A 312 11.46 10.76 40.49
C ARG A 312 12.58 9.78 40.14
N ALA A 313 12.58 8.61 40.77
CA ALA A 313 13.55 7.54 40.51
C ALA A 313 13.53 7.11 39.04
N MET A 314 12.33 6.91 38.47
CA MET A 314 12.18 6.56 37.06
C MET A 314 12.66 7.64 36.09
N LEU A 315 12.40 8.92 36.40
CA LEU A 315 12.89 10.04 35.59
C LEU A 315 14.42 10.19 35.70
N ASN A 316 14.98 10.02 36.90
CA ASN A 316 16.43 10.05 37.12
C ASN A 316 17.12 8.88 36.39
N TYR A 317 16.53 7.69 36.42
CA TYR A 317 17.00 6.55 35.64
C TYR A 317 17.02 6.87 34.13
N TYR A 318 15.96 7.49 33.61
CA TYR A 318 15.92 7.91 32.21
C TYR A 318 17.02 8.94 31.88
N GLU A 319 17.23 9.96 32.71
CA GLU A 319 18.29 10.96 32.51
C GLU A 319 19.69 10.34 32.53
N ARG A 320 19.92 9.29 33.33
CA ARG A 320 21.21 8.61 33.46
C ARG A 320 21.55 7.72 32.25
N TYR A 321 20.57 7.02 31.70
CA TYR A 321 20.83 5.94 30.71
C TYR A 321 20.15 6.14 29.36
N GLN A 322 19.14 7.02 29.27
CA GLN A 322 18.36 7.32 28.06
C GLN A 322 17.97 6.06 27.24
N PRO A 323 17.36 5.04 27.87
CA PRO A 323 16.95 3.84 27.15
C PRO A 323 15.87 4.14 26.10
N ASP A 324 15.71 3.23 25.13
CA ASP A 324 14.69 3.36 24.09
C ASP A 324 13.27 3.03 24.56
N VAL A 325 13.15 2.37 25.72
CA VAL A 325 11.90 2.11 26.42
C VAL A 325 12.08 2.39 27.92
N VAL A 326 11.08 3.00 28.55
CA VAL A 326 10.97 3.15 30.01
C VAL A 326 9.69 2.47 30.47
N LEU A 327 9.79 1.59 31.47
CA LEU A 327 8.65 0.87 32.02
C LEU A 327 8.29 1.38 33.41
N ALA A 328 7.05 1.82 33.61
CA ALA A 328 6.46 1.93 34.94
C ALA A 328 6.32 0.51 35.51
N TYR A 329 7.24 0.14 36.39
CA TYR A 329 7.29 -1.19 36.98
C TYR A 329 7.82 -1.10 38.42
N ASN A 330 6.92 -1.36 39.38
CA ASN A 330 7.24 -1.28 40.81
C ASN A 330 7.51 -2.69 41.35
N ASP A 331 6.50 -3.55 41.23
CA ASP A 331 6.50 -4.94 41.65
C ASP A 331 5.31 -5.69 41.01
N LEU A 332 5.26 -7.01 41.26
CA LEU A 332 4.20 -7.93 40.82
C LEU A 332 3.24 -8.32 41.97
N ALA A 333 3.31 -7.65 43.12
CA ALA A 333 2.48 -7.93 44.30
C ALA A 333 1.27 -6.99 44.40
N LYS A 334 1.31 -5.80 43.80
CA LYS A 334 0.26 -4.76 43.89
C LYS A 334 -1.14 -5.25 43.50
N GLU A 335 -1.27 -6.07 42.46
CA GLU A 335 -2.57 -6.60 42.03
C GLU A 335 -3.15 -7.59 43.06
N ALA A 336 -2.33 -8.50 43.60
CA ALA A 336 -2.76 -9.43 44.64
C ALA A 336 -3.09 -8.72 45.96
N GLU A 337 -2.32 -7.70 46.31
CA GLU A 337 -2.60 -6.82 47.46
C GLU A 337 -3.97 -6.14 47.34
N ALA A 338 -4.35 -5.72 46.13
CA ALA A 338 -5.65 -5.10 45.89
C ALA A 338 -6.83 -6.04 46.18
N PHE A 339 -6.62 -7.36 46.11
CA PHE A 339 -7.58 -8.39 46.55
C PHE A 339 -7.47 -8.73 48.04
N GLY A 340 -6.54 -8.12 48.78
CA GLY A 340 -6.38 -8.29 50.23
C GLY A 340 -5.23 -9.21 50.65
N CYS A 341 -4.37 -9.66 49.73
CA CYS A 341 -3.14 -10.37 50.10
C CYS A 341 -2.18 -9.43 50.85
N ARG A 342 -1.35 -9.98 51.75
CA ARG A 342 -0.33 -9.19 52.44
C ARG A 342 1.00 -9.26 51.69
N VAL A 343 1.55 -8.09 51.38
CA VAL A 343 2.87 -7.95 50.78
C VAL A 343 3.95 -7.98 51.87
N LYS A 344 5.03 -8.70 51.59
CA LYS A 344 6.26 -8.73 52.37
C LYS A 344 7.38 -8.04 51.58
N TYR A 345 7.94 -7.01 52.19
CA TYR A 345 9.09 -6.28 51.66
C TYR A 345 10.40 -6.84 52.21
N SER A 346 11.45 -6.70 51.41
CA SER A 346 12.84 -7.03 51.74
C SER A 346 13.74 -6.02 51.03
N ASP A 347 14.91 -5.72 51.58
CA ASP A 347 15.88 -4.83 50.94
C ASP A 347 16.83 -5.55 49.96
N TYR A 348 16.64 -6.86 49.80
CA TYR A 348 17.51 -7.73 48.99
C TYR A 348 16.77 -8.45 47.87
N VAL A 349 15.49 -8.73 48.05
CA VAL A 349 14.66 -9.44 47.06
C VAL A 349 13.39 -8.63 46.79
N VAL A 350 12.82 -8.82 45.61
CA VAL A 350 11.60 -8.13 45.20
C VAL A 350 10.40 -8.48 46.10
N PRO A 351 9.38 -7.61 46.16
CA PRO A 351 8.23 -7.84 47.04
C PRO A 351 7.53 -9.17 46.73
N SER A 352 7.14 -9.90 47.79
CA SER A 352 6.47 -11.20 47.70
C SER A 352 5.18 -11.20 48.53
N ILE A 353 4.31 -12.19 48.31
CA ILE A 353 3.11 -12.38 49.13
C ILE A 353 3.40 -13.40 50.23
N ASP A 354 3.14 -13.04 51.48
CA ASP A 354 3.32 -13.94 52.62
C ASP A 354 2.00 -14.35 53.31
N ARG A 355 0.88 -13.76 52.86
CA ARG A 355 -0.48 -14.17 53.24
C ARG A 355 -1.39 -14.11 52.02
N HIS A 356 -1.86 -15.29 51.58
CA HIS A 356 -2.73 -15.42 50.42
C HIS A 356 -4.20 -15.53 50.87
N VAL A 357 -5.11 -14.81 50.20
CA VAL A 357 -6.51 -14.68 50.63
C VAL A 357 -7.34 -15.96 50.43
N LEU A 358 -6.92 -16.82 49.49
CA LEU A 358 -7.56 -18.10 49.19
C LEU A 358 -6.73 -19.31 49.67
N GLN A 359 -5.68 -19.13 50.47
CA GLN A 359 -4.77 -20.22 50.88
C GLN A 359 -5.51 -21.44 51.46
N ASP A 360 -6.25 -21.21 52.54
CA ASP A 360 -6.85 -22.29 53.32
C ASP A 360 -8.29 -22.61 52.90
N ASP A 361 -8.95 -21.71 52.15
CA ASP A 361 -10.39 -21.80 51.85
C ASP A 361 -10.73 -21.23 50.47
N LYS A 362 -11.03 -22.14 49.53
CA LYS A 362 -11.49 -21.82 48.16
C LYS A 362 -12.82 -21.06 48.14
N ALA A 363 -13.71 -21.33 49.09
CA ALA A 363 -15.07 -20.76 49.10
C ALA A 363 -15.06 -19.23 49.27
N LYS A 364 -13.96 -18.67 49.79
CA LYS A 364 -13.74 -17.21 49.86
C LYS A 364 -13.69 -16.53 48.50
N LEU A 365 -13.43 -17.26 47.41
CA LEU A 365 -13.46 -16.71 46.05
C LEU A 365 -14.80 -16.01 45.75
N ALA A 366 -15.92 -16.60 46.18
CA ALA A 366 -17.25 -16.04 46.00
C ALA A 366 -17.51 -14.76 46.82
N GLN A 367 -16.64 -14.45 47.78
CA GLN A 367 -16.73 -13.28 48.66
C GLN A 367 -15.74 -12.17 48.26
N LEU A 368 -14.84 -12.43 47.30
CA LEU A 368 -13.88 -11.42 46.85
C LEU A 368 -14.61 -10.29 46.12
N ALA A 369 -14.40 -9.06 46.59
CA ALA A 369 -14.83 -7.87 45.88
C ALA A 369 -13.84 -7.56 44.75
N MET A 370 -14.34 -7.20 43.57
CA MET A 370 -13.52 -6.75 42.46
C MET A 370 -12.82 -5.42 42.85
N PRO A 371 -11.47 -5.36 42.84
CA PRO A 371 -10.76 -4.13 43.18
C PRO A 371 -11.06 -2.98 42.19
N ASP A 372 -11.24 -1.77 42.70
CA ASP A 372 -11.41 -0.55 41.90
C ASP A 372 -10.03 0.05 41.58
N PRO A 373 -9.61 0.10 40.30
CA PRO A 373 -8.34 0.69 39.86
C PRO A 373 -8.03 2.07 40.45
N TYR A 374 -9.07 2.87 40.73
CA TYR A 374 -8.94 4.26 41.15
C TYR A 374 -9.07 4.45 42.66
N LYS A 375 -9.32 3.39 43.44
CA LYS A 375 -9.53 3.50 44.90
C LYS A 375 -8.84 2.44 45.75
N THR A 376 -8.56 1.25 45.21
CA THR A 376 -8.14 0.13 46.03
C THR A 376 -6.61 0.06 46.16
N ALA A 377 -6.12 0.03 47.40
CA ALA A 377 -4.71 -0.17 47.76
C ALA A 377 -3.75 0.72 46.94
N ARG A 378 -2.68 0.15 46.37
CA ARG A 378 -1.64 0.88 45.61
C ARG A 378 -1.98 1.13 44.14
N LEU A 379 -3.10 0.62 43.63
CA LEU A 379 -3.50 0.79 42.23
C LEU A 379 -3.60 2.27 41.79
N PRO A 380 -4.22 3.18 42.56
CA PRO A 380 -4.36 4.58 42.14
C PRO A 380 -3.01 5.29 42.04
N GLY A 381 -2.09 4.98 42.95
CA GLY A 381 -0.73 5.53 42.94
C GLY A 381 0.07 5.08 41.73
N PHE A 382 -0.13 3.84 41.27
CA PHE A 382 0.50 3.36 40.04
C PHE A 382 -0.06 4.06 38.79
N LEU A 383 -1.36 4.36 38.75
CA LEU A 383 -1.95 5.17 37.68
C LEU A 383 -1.36 6.59 37.67
N GLU A 384 -1.21 7.22 38.83
CA GLU A 384 -0.56 8.53 38.97
C GLU A 384 0.88 8.50 38.42
N GLN A 385 1.64 7.45 38.72
CA GLN A 385 2.99 7.26 38.19
C GLN A 385 2.98 7.13 36.65
N CYS A 386 2.06 6.34 36.08
CA CYS A 386 1.89 6.21 34.64
C CYS A 386 1.59 7.56 33.98
N GLU A 387 0.63 8.31 34.51
CA GLU A 387 0.27 9.64 34.02
C GLU A 387 1.43 10.64 34.12
N ALA A 388 2.22 10.57 35.20
CA ALA A 388 3.39 11.42 35.37
C ALA A 388 4.47 11.16 34.31
N LEU A 389 4.74 9.90 33.98
CA LEU A 389 5.69 9.54 32.92
C LEU A 389 5.19 9.97 31.53
N VAL A 390 3.89 9.80 31.25
CA VAL A 390 3.27 10.27 29.99
C VAL A 390 3.35 11.80 29.89
N ARG A 391 3.08 12.51 31.00
CA ARG A 391 3.12 13.97 31.06
C ARG A 391 4.54 14.52 30.89
N ALA A 392 5.55 13.81 31.40
CA ALA A 392 6.96 14.20 31.25
C ALA A 392 7.45 14.12 29.79
N LYS A 393 6.81 13.31 28.94
CA LYS A 393 7.13 13.15 27.51
C LYS A 393 8.63 12.98 27.21
N PRO A 394 9.35 12.08 27.90
CA PRO A 394 10.72 11.76 27.50
C PRO A 394 10.70 11.27 26.04
N PRO A 395 11.71 11.57 25.21
CA PRO A 395 11.75 11.22 23.78
C PRO A 395 11.94 9.71 23.50
N THR A 396 11.41 8.84 24.37
CA THR A 396 11.51 7.38 24.41
C THR A 396 10.12 6.74 24.35
N ALA A 397 10.03 5.43 24.17
CA ALA A 397 8.78 4.70 24.36
C ALA A 397 8.50 4.50 25.86
N ILE A 398 7.23 4.56 26.27
CA ILE A 398 6.84 4.38 27.66
C ILE A 398 5.78 3.28 27.77
N GLY A 399 5.97 2.36 28.71
CA GLY A 399 5.08 1.24 28.99
C GLY A 399 4.82 1.08 30.47
N ALA A 400 3.81 0.30 30.83
CA ALA A 400 3.48 -0.09 32.19
C ALA A 400 3.42 -1.62 32.28
N VAL A 401 3.85 -2.15 33.43
CA VAL A 401 3.80 -3.58 33.73
C VAL A 401 2.65 -3.85 34.71
N ALA A 402 1.62 -4.51 34.20
CA ALA A 402 0.56 -5.14 34.99
C ALA A 402 0.86 -6.63 35.17
N VAL A 403 0.31 -7.25 36.20
CA VAL A 403 0.40 -8.71 36.38
C VAL A 403 -0.74 -9.38 35.63
N GLY A 404 -0.46 -10.47 34.93
CA GLY A 404 -1.48 -11.22 34.19
C GLY A 404 -2.36 -12.11 35.09
N PRO A 405 -3.48 -12.61 34.56
CA PRO A 405 -4.49 -13.33 35.33
C PRO A 405 -3.97 -14.60 36.03
N TRP A 406 -3.04 -15.36 35.41
CA TRP A 406 -2.56 -16.62 35.99
C TRP A 406 -1.68 -16.36 37.21
N THR A 407 -0.75 -15.41 37.10
CA THR A 407 0.10 -15.01 38.21
C THR A 407 -0.71 -14.40 39.35
N ILE A 408 -1.71 -13.55 39.06
CA ILE A 408 -2.61 -13.05 40.11
C ILE A 408 -3.30 -14.23 40.80
N ALA A 409 -3.90 -15.17 40.05
CA ALA A 409 -4.62 -16.30 40.62
C ALA A 409 -3.72 -17.13 41.55
N MET A 410 -2.48 -17.38 41.11
CA MET A 410 -1.49 -18.09 41.90
C MET A 410 -1.10 -17.33 43.18
N LEU A 411 -0.96 -15.99 43.10
CA LEU A 411 -0.70 -15.15 44.27
C LEU A 411 -1.92 -15.01 45.21
N LEU A 412 -3.15 -15.21 44.74
CA LEU A 412 -4.34 -15.28 45.61
C LEU A 412 -4.45 -16.61 46.34
N ARG A 413 -4.04 -17.70 45.69
CA ARG A 413 -4.22 -19.07 46.19
C ARG A 413 -3.04 -19.61 46.99
N ASN A 414 -1.81 -19.17 46.71
CA ASN A 414 -0.52 -19.78 47.06
C ASN A 414 -0.02 -20.73 45.94
N PRO A 415 1.22 -20.56 45.45
CA PRO A 415 1.78 -21.33 44.34
C PRO A 415 1.69 -22.84 44.46
N GLU A 416 2.07 -23.40 45.62
CA GLU A 416 2.10 -24.86 45.80
C GLU A 416 0.69 -25.44 45.73
N THR A 417 -0.25 -24.83 46.44
CA THR A 417 -1.66 -25.27 46.43
C THR A 417 -2.33 -25.06 45.07
N MET A 418 -2.02 -23.96 44.37
CA MET A 418 -2.54 -23.69 43.03
C MET A 418 -2.08 -24.75 42.02
N LEU A 419 -0.83 -25.22 42.11
CA LEU A 419 -0.32 -26.29 41.26
C LEU A 419 -1.02 -27.62 41.55
N LEU A 420 -1.25 -27.97 42.82
CA LEU A 420 -2.02 -29.17 43.19
C LEU A 420 -3.45 -29.10 42.66
N ASP A 421 -4.09 -27.91 42.77
CA ASP A 421 -5.45 -27.68 42.30
C ASP A 421 -5.61 -27.85 40.78
N THR A 422 -4.54 -27.70 39.97
CA THR A 422 -4.61 -28.03 38.52
C THR A 422 -4.94 -29.50 38.25
N PHE A 423 -4.66 -30.38 39.21
CA PHE A 423 -5.00 -31.80 39.14
C PHE A 423 -6.24 -32.12 39.99
N GLU A 424 -6.30 -31.61 41.22
CA GLU A 424 -7.34 -31.96 42.19
C GLU A 424 -8.68 -31.26 41.95
N ASP A 425 -8.66 -30.03 41.42
CA ASP A 425 -9.86 -29.23 41.19
C ASP A 425 -9.69 -28.23 40.02
N PRO A 426 -9.62 -28.73 38.78
CA PRO A 426 -9.49 -27.88 37.58
C PRO A 426 -10.60 -26.82 37.44
N ARG A 427 -11.80 -27.10 37.98
CA ARG A 427 -12.92 -26.16 37.93
C ARG A 427 -12.63 -24.92 38.76
N PHE A 428 -12.10 -25.09 39.97
CA PHE A 428 -11.68 -23.95 40.79
C PHE A 428 -10.62 -23.08 40.09
N ILE A 429 -9.69 -23.70 39.34
CA ILE A 429 -8.71 -22.96 38.52
C ILE A 429 -9.41 -22.05 37.50
N HIS A 430 -10.39 -22.57 36.78
CA HIS A 430 -11.17 -21.78 35.83
C HIS A 430 -11.98 -20.66 36.49
N ASP A 431 -12.54 -20.91 37.69
CA ASP A 431 -13.29 -19.92 38.45
C ASP A 431 -12.40 -18.76 38.90
N VAL A 432 -11.21 -19.05 39.45
CA VAL A 432 -10.27 -17.99 39.85
C VAL A 432 -9.71 -17.25 38.64
N MET A 433 -9.38 -17.96 37.55
CA MET A 433 -8.93 -17.36 36.30
C MET A 433 -9.98 -16.44 35.69
N ARG A 434 -11.28 -16.76 35.83
CA ARG A 434 -12.34 -15.87 35.37
C ARG A 434 -12.29 -14.53 36.10
N VAL A 435 -12.22 -14.57 37.43
CA VAL A 435 -12.16 -13.38 38.29
C VAL A 435 -10.92 -12.54 37.99
N THR A 436 -9.74 -13.16 37.90
CA THR A 436 -8.49 -12.43 37.66
C THR A 436 -8.41 -11.87 36.25
N THR A 437 -8.98 -12.54 35.25
CA THR A 437 -9.05 -12.00 33.88
C THR A 437 -9.99 -10.80 33.77
N ASP A 438 -11.14 -10.84 34.44
CA ASP A 438 -12.06 -9.71 34.47
C ASP A 438 -11.44 -8.51 35.19
N PHE A 439 -10.66 -8.76 36.24
CA PHE A 439 -9.82 -7.74 36.85
C PHE A 439 -8.76 -7.20 35.88
N CYS A 440 -7.99 -8.05 35.20
CA CYS A 440 -6.96 -7.61 34.25
C CYS A 440 -7.52 -6.75 33.11
N ARG A 441 -8.75 -7.01 32.67
CA ARG A 441 -9.46 -6.13 31.72
C ARG A 441 -9.73 -4.76 32.31
N LEU A 442 -10.33 -4.70 33.50
CA LEU A 442 -10.65 -3.45 34.19
C LEU A 442 -9.38 -2.64 34.50
N TRP A 443 -8.35 -3.32 34.99
CA TRP A 443 -7.06 -2.74 35.35
C TRP A 443 -6.29 -2.25 34.13
N GLY A 444 -6.16 -3.09 33.10
CA GLY A 444 -5.50 -2.70 31.85
C GLY A 444 -6.23 -1.56 31.13
N GLU A 445 -7.57 -1.49 31.19
CA GLU A 445 -8.32 -0.33 30.68
C GLU A 445 -7.99 0.97 31.42
N ALA A 446 -7.81 0.91 32.75
CA ALA A 446 -7.39 2.06 33.53
C ALA A 446 -5.96 2.52 33.17
N ILE A 447 -5.03 1.57 33.02
CA ILE A 447 -3.66 1.86 32.58
C ILE A 447 -3.65 2.49 31.18
N VAL A 448 -4.36 1.91 30.22
CA VAL A 448 -4.43 2.41 28.82
C VAL A 448 -4.97 3.85 28.75
N LYS A 449 -5.92 4.21 29.63
CA LYS A 449 -6.47 5.58 29.68
C LYS A 449 -5.41 6.65 30.00
N THR A 450 -4.32 6.29 30.67
CA THR A 450 -3.20 7.23 30.93
C THR A 450 -2.43 7.59 29.66
N GLY A 451 -2.56 6.79 28.59
CA GLY A 451 -1.80 6.93 27.34
C GLY A 451 -0.48 6.17 27.30
N ILE A 452 -0.16 5.38 28.34
CA ILE A 452 1.02 4.52 28.41
C ILE A 452 0.80 3.17 27.71
N GLY A 453 1.87 2.53 27.22
CA GLY A 453 1.78 1.18 26.66
C GLY A 453 1.44 0.13 27.72
N LEU A 454 0.78 -0.97 27.33
CA LEU A 454 0.33 -2.02 28.25
C LEU A 454 1.14 -3.31 28.06
N SER A 455 1.70 -3.82 29.16
CA SER A 455 2.35 -5.13 29.24
C SER A 455 1.77 -5.94 30.39
N PHE A 456 1.50 -7.22 30.17
CA PHE A 456 1.18 -8.18 31.23
C PHE A 456 2.38 -9.08 31.52
N SER A 457 2.79 -9.17 32.79
CA SER A 457 3.83 -10.09 33.24
C SER A 457 3.21 -11.32 33.89
N GLU A 458 3.65 -12.49 33.46
CA GLU A 458 3.13 -13.81 33.82
C GLU A 458 4.26 -14.77 34.24
N PRO A 459 5.09 -14.43 35.25
CA PRO A 459 6.24 -15.25 35.65
C PRO A 459 5.86 -16.69 35.97
N THR A 460 4.68 -16.93 36.55
CA THR A 460 4.24 -18.28 36.96
C THR A 460 3.61 -19.08 35.83
N ALA A 461 3.44 -18.51 34.62
CA ALA A 461 3.04 -19.24 33.42
C ALA A 461 4.23 -19.93 32.71
N SER A 462 5.42 -19.83 33.32
CA SER A 462 6.66 -20.46 32.83
C SER A 462 6.54 -21.97 32.72
N ILE A 463 7.17 -22.54 31.69
CA ILE A 463 7.28 -24.00 31.52
C ILE A 463 8.30 -24.61 32.50
N SER A 464 9.07 -23.77 33.19
CA SER A 464 9.84 -24.19 34.36
C SER A 464 8.93 -24.51 35.57
N LEU A 465 7.67 -24.06 35.58
CA LEU A 465 6.73 -24.25 36.68
C LEU A 465 5.49 -25.08 36.32
N ILE A 466 4.92 -24.89 35.11
CA ILE A 466 3.74 -25.61 34.64
C ILE A 466 4.02 -26.33 33.32
N SER A 467 3.31 -27.43 33.04
CA SER A 467 3.44 -28.10 31.75
C SER A 467 2.86 -27.25 30.60
N PRO A 468 3.30 -27.46 29.34
CA PRO A 468 2.67 -26.83 28.19
C PRO A 468 1.17 -27.13 28.08
N ASP A 469 0.72 -28.29 28.53
CA ASP A 469 -0.70 -28.66 28.53
C ASP A 469 -1.48 -27.86 29.58
N ASN A 470 -0.92 -27.65 30.77
CA ASN A 470 -1.51 -26.74 31.76
C ASN A 470 -1.58 -25.31 31.24
N TYR A 471 -0.57 -24.83 30.51
CA TYR A 471 -0.63 -23.51 29.86
C TYR A 471 -1.80 -23.45 28.87
N ARG A 472 -1.94 -24.46 28.01
CA ARG A 472 -3.01 -24.51 26.98
C ARG A 472 -4.41 -24.60 27.59
N GLU A 473 -4.58 -25.32 28.69
CA GLU A 473 -5.87 -25.49 29.35
C GLU A 473 -6.24 -24.26 30.21
N PHE A 474 -5.33 -23.84 31.09
CA PHE A 474 -5.67 -22.89 32.15
C PHE A 474 -5.24 -21.45 31.87
N VAL A 475 -4.34 -21.20 30.92
CA VAL A 475 -3.75 -19.86 30.69
C VAL A 475 -4.11 -19.31 29.31
N ALA A 476 -3.84 -20.06 28.24
CA ALA A 476 -4.01 -19.61 26.85
C ALA A 476 -5.43 -19.09 26.51
N PRO A 477 -6.54 -19.71 26.97
CA PRO A 477 -7.87 -19.20 26.68
C PRO A 477 -8.11 -17.80 27.25
N TYR A 478 -7.62 -17.56 28.46
CA TYR A 478 -7.75 -16.29 29.17
C TYR A 478 -6.80 -15.23 28.62
N HIS A 479 -5.59 -15.62 28.21
CA HIS A 479 -4.67 -14.76 27.46
C HIS A 479 -5.29 -14.30 26.13
N THR A 480 -5.86 -15.24 25.36
CA THR A 480 -6.53 -14.92 24.09
C THR A 480 -7.65 -13.93 24.31
N GLU A 481 -8.51 -14.19 25.29
CA GLU A 481 -9.62 -13.32 25.66
C GLU A 481 -9.17 -11.91 26.08
N LEU A 482 -8.07 -11.81 26.84
CA LEU A 482 -7.50 -10.55 27.28
C LEU A 482 -6.90 -9.76 26.11
N VAL A 483 -6.15 -10.43 25.23
CA VAL A 483 -5.56 -9.81 24.03
C VAL A 483 -6.65 -9.33 23.08
N GLU A 484 -7.68 -10.13 22.81
CA GLU A 484 -8.79 -9.76 21.93
C GLU A 484 -9.53 -8.53 22.45
N HIS A 485 -9.74 -8.44 23.77
CA HIS A 485 -10.37 -7.28 24.42
C HIS A 485 -9.64 -5.96 24.14
N PHE A 486 -8.30 -5.97 24.23
CA PHE A 486 -7.47 -4.78 23.96
C PHE A 486 -7.25 -4.54 22.47
N LYS A 487 -7.13 -5.60 21.67
CA LYS A 487 -7.05 -5.52 20.20
C LYS A 487 -8.28 -4.86 19.60
N ALA A 488 -9.48 -5.16 20.09
CA ALA A 488 -10.72 -4.50 19.69
C ALA A 488 -10.69 -2.97 19.95
N ARG A 489 -9.87 -2.52 20.90
CA ARG A 489 -9.64 -1.12 21.24
C ARG A 489 -8.39 -0.52 20.57
N LYS A 490 -7.77 -1.24 19.62
CA LYS A 490 -6.54 -0.85 18.91
C LYS A 490 -5.32 -0.69 19.83
N VAL A 491 -5.29 -1.44 20.92
CA VAL A 491 -4.16 -1.49 21.85
C VAL A 491 -3.40 -2.80 21.61
N GLY A 492 -2.11 -2.69 21.31
CA GLY A 492 -1.20 -3.84 21.31
C GLY A 492 -0.83 -4.21 22.74
N VAL A 493 -0.73 -5.51 23.02
CA VAL A 493 -0.41 -6.04 24.34
C VAL A 493 0.93 -6.78 24.26
N THR A 494 1.84 -6.38 25.15
CA THR A 494 3.09 -7.13 25.39
C THR A 494 2.86 -8.15 26.49
N THR A 495 3.51 -9.31 26.40
CA THR A 495 3.60 -10.24 27.53
C THR A 495 5.06 -10.49 27.92
N HIS A 496 5.29 -10.73 29.21
CA HIS A 496 6.57 -11.22 29.73
C HIS A 496 6.35 -12.53 30.51
N ILE A 497 7.09 -13.59 30.19
CA ILE A 497 7.06 -14.85 30.94
C ILE A 497 8.49 -15.25 31.29
N CYS A 498 8.74 -15.49 32.59
CA CYS A 498 10.06 -15.86 33.09
C CYS A 498 10.43 -17.33 32.76
N GLY A 499 11.70 -17.69 32.92
CA GLY A 499 12.21 -19.04 32.72
C GLY A 499 11.99 -19.62 31.32
N THR A 500 11.86 -20.95 31.26
CA THR A 500 11.72 -21.69 30.01
C THR A 500 10.33 -21.47 29.39
N THR A 501 10.27 -21.04 28.13
CA THR A 501 9.04 -20.68 27.41
C THR A 501 9.02 -21.14 25.95
N TYR A 502 10.16 -21.58 25.40
CA TYR A 502 10.23 -22.05 24.01
C TYR A 502 9.20 -23.13 23.62
N PRO A 503 8.74 -24.04 24.51
CA PRO A 503 7.72 -25.04 24.16
C PRO A 503 6.34 -24.46 23.85
N ILE A 504 6.06 -23.21 24.25
CA ILE A 504 4.76 -22.55 24.09
C ILE A 504 4.80 -21.31 23.20
N PHE A 505 5.89 -21.07 22.45
CA PHE A 505 5.99 -19.90 21.58
C PHE A 505 4.86 -19.80 20.56
N GLU A 506 4.48 -20.90 19.91
CA GLU A 506 3.32 -20.90 18.99
C GLU A 506 2.01 -20.61 19.73
N ASP A 507 1.84 -21.14 20.95
CA ASP A 507 0.64 -20.92 21.75
C ASP A 507 0.52 -19.43 22.14
N VAL A 508 1.61 -18.81 22.60
CA VAL A 508 1.67 -17.37 22.96
C VAL A 508 1.43 -16.49 21.74
N ILE A 509 2.07 -16.78 20.61
CA ILE A 509 1.84 -16.05 19.35
C ILE A 509 0.39 -16.23 18.88
N GLY A 510 -0.16 -17.43 19.04
CA GLY A 510 -1.55 -17.79 18.73
C GLY A 510 -2.57 -17.01 19.57
N CYS A 511 -2.26 -16.70 20.83
CA CYS A 511 -3.08 -15.82 21.67
C CYS A 511 -3.16 -14.38 21.11
N GLY A 512 -2.24 -13.99 20.23
CA GLY A 512 -2.26 -12.71 19.51
C GLY A 512 -1.46 -11.58 20.15
N PHE A 513 -0.58 -11.88 21.13
CA PHE A 513 0.32 -10.87 21.69
C PHE A 513 1.18 -10.25 20.59
N SER A 514 1.28 -8.92 20.56
CA SER A 514 2.07 -8.21 19.54
C SER A 514 3.58 -8.32 19.79
N THR A 515 3.94 -8.61 21.04
CA THR A 515 5.31 -8.55 21.54
C THR A 515 5.48 -9.51 22.69
N PHE A 516 6.56 -10.26 22.68
CA PHE A 516 6.89 -11.21 23.72
C PHE A 516 8.28 -10.93 24.27
N SER A 517 8.33 -10.68 25.58
CA SER A 517 9.55 -10.67 26.37
C SER A 517 9.71 -12.01 27.09
N PHE A 518 10.88 -12.60 27.01
CA PHE A 518 11.12 -13.93 27.58
C PHE A 518 12.53 -14.04 28.13
N ASP A 519 12.66 -14.92 29.11
CA ASP A 519 13.90 -15.14 29.86
C ASP A 519 14.87 -16.07 29.11
N LEU A 520 15.91 -16.52 29.81
CA LEU A 520 16.77 -17.62 29.39
C LEU A 520 16.16 -18.98 29.73
N ASP A 521 16.55 -20.00 28.98
CA ASP A 521 16.22 -21.39 29.29
C ASP A 521 16.93 -21.81 30.59
N GLN A 522 16.16 -22.40 31.52
CA GLN A 522 16.62 -22.81 32.85
C GLN A 522 17.15 -24.25 32.88
N GLN A 523 17.36 -24.86 31.71
CA GLN A 523 17.83 -26.23 31.62
C GLN A 523 19.25 -26.38 32.20
N ALA A 524 19.39 -27.25 33.20
CA ALA A 524 20.65 -27.48 33.89
C ALA A 524 21.66 -28.29 33.06
N ASP A 525 21.17 -29.12 32.13
CA ASP A 525 22.00 -29.87 31.19
C ASP A 525 22.28 -29.02 29.94
N PRO A 526 23.54 -28.59 29.70
CA PRO A 526 23.89 -27.79 28.53
C PRO A 526 23.57 -28.49 27.19
N ALA A 527 23.51 -29.83 27.16
CA ALA A 527 23.15 -30.57 25.95
C ALA A 527 21.66 -30.44 25.57
N LEU A 528 20.82 -30.02 26.52
CA LEU A 528 19.39 -29.83 26.34
C LEU A 528 18.99 -28.34 26.34
N HIS A 529 19.96 -27.44 26.51
CA HIS A 529 19.74 -26.00 26.53
C HIS A 529 19.31 -25.48 25.16
N VAL A 530 18.30 -24.62 25.13
CA VAL A 530 17.82 -23.95 23.92
C VAL A 530 18.03 -22.45 24.03
N ASP A 531 18.69 -21.84 23.04
CA ASP A 531 18.69 -20.38 22.90
C ASP A 531 17.26 -19.93 22.54
N GLN A 532 16.53 -19.47 23.55
CA GLN A 532 15.14 -19.08 23.41
C GLN A 532 14.95 -17.92 22.42
N LEU A 533 15.94 -17.06 22.24
CA LEU A 533 15.84 -15.94 21.30
C LEU A 533 15.91 -16.44 19.86
N GLU A 534 16.92 -17.25 19.53
CA GLU A 534 17.04 -17.87 18.21
C GLU A 534 15.77 -18.68 17.89
N ARG A 535 15.35 -19.52 18.85
CA ARG A 535 14.13 -20.33 18.69
C ARG A 535 12.88 -19.47 18.49
N PHE A 536 12.76 -18.34 19.19
CA PHE A 536 11.62 -17.45 19.01
C PHE A 536 11.63 -16.83 17.62
N MET A 537 12.78 -16.41 17.10
CA MET A 537 12.89 -15.82 15.77
C MET A 537 12.47 -16.82 14.67
N GLU A 538 12.88 -18.09 14.79
CA GLU A 538 12.48 -19.18 13.89
C GLU A 538 10.96 -19.43 13.87
N VAL A 539 10.35 -19.42 15.07
CA VAL A 539 8.92 -19.69 15.25
C VAL A 539 8.10 -18.48 14.84
N ALA A 540 8.42 -17.29 15.34
CA ALA A 540 7.64 -16.09 15.12
C ALA A 540 7.57 -15.70 13.65
N ARG A 541 8.66 -15.84 12.88
CA ARG A 541 8.73 -15.46 11.45
C ARG A 541 8.16 -14.06 11.18
N GLY A 542 8.44 -13.12 12.09
CA GLY A 542 7.96 -11.75 12.04
C GLY A 542 6.54 -11.49 12.59
N ARG A 543 5.78 -12.52 12.99
CA ARG A 543 4.41 -12.38 13.54
C ARG A 543 4.33 -11.59 14.85
N ALA A 544 5.39 -11.63 15.66
CA ALA A 544 5.49 -10.93 16.95
C ALA A 544 6.88 -10.30 17.14
N VAL A 545 6.97 -9.25 17.96
CA VAL A 545 8.25 -8.61 18.34
C VAL A 545 8.90 -9.44 19.45
N ALA A 546 10.19 -9.73 19.34
CA ALA A 546 10.98 -10.30 20.43
C ALA A 546 11.56 -9.19 21.33
N ILE A 547 11.54 -9.40 22.64
CA ILE A 547 12.23 -8.57 23.64
C ILE A 547 13.13 -9.46 24.49
N GLY A 548 14.43 -9.17 24.52
CA GLY A 548 15.37 -9.89 25.37
C GLY A 548 16.70 -10.17 24.68
N ASN A 549 17.47 -11.17 25.11
CA ASN A 549 17.35 -11.79 26.43
C ASN A 549 18.73 -11.92 27.09
N VAL A 550 19.45 -10.79 27.19
CA VAL A 550 20.74 -10.73 27.91
C VAL A 550 20.53 -11.13 29.37
N ASP A 551 21.40 -11.97 29.92
CA ASP A 551 21.26 -12.51 31.27
C ASP A 551 21.19 -11.40 32.33
N ALA A 552 20.03 -11.27 32.98
CA ALA A 552 19.80 -10.25 33.99
C ALA A 552 20.67 -10.44 35.25
N THR A 553 21.08 -11.67 35.56
CA THR A 553 21.87 -11.98 36.78
C THR A 553 23.30 -11.42 36.71
N LYS A 554 23.84 -11.25 35.50
CA LYS A 554 25.19 -10.69 35.28
C LYS A 554 25.32 -9.22 35.67
N PHE A 555 24.21 -8.53 35.90
CA PHE A 555 24.21 -7.12 36.27
C PHE A 555 24.66 -6.85 37.71
N GLU A 556 24.70 -7.86 38.59
CA GLU A 556 25.34 -7.72 39.90
C GLU A 556 26.86 -7.63 39.78
N LYS A 557 27.45 -8.45 38.90
CA LYS A 557 28.89 -8.50 38.70
C LYS A 557 29.23 -9.25 37.41
N THR A 558 29.92 -8.58 36.50
CA THR A 558 30.50 -9.19 35.31
C THR A 558 31.69 -8.37 34.82
N THR A 559 32.30 -8.74 33.70
CA THR A 559 33.27 -7.89 33.00
C THR A 559 32.64 -7.22 31.80
N ARG A 560 33.22 -6.09 31.36
CA ARG A 560 32.78 -5.39 30.16
C ARG A 560 32.79 -6.31 28.94
N GLU A 561 33.83 -7.14 28.80
CA GLU A 561 33.98 -8.08 27.69
C GLU A 561 32.88 -9.13 27.68
N ALA A 562 32.53 -9.68 28.85
CA ALA A 562 31.47 -10.68 28.98
C ALA A 562 30.09 -10.08 28.66
N MET A 563 29.83 -8.84 29.10
CA MET A 563 28.59 -8.12 28.76
C MET A 563 28.49 -7.86 27.24
N TYR A 564 29.57 -7.38 26.61
CA TYR A 564 29.62 -7.19 25.16
C TYR A 564 29.41 -8.49 24.37
N ALA A 565 29.91 -9.62 24.88
CA ALA A 565 29.71 -10.93 24.26
C ALA A 565 28.24 -11.38 24.31
N ASP A 566 27.55 -11.17 25.43
CA ASP A 566 26.14 -11.54 25.58
C ASP A 566 25.20 -10.65 24.74
N VAL A 567 25.48 -9.35 24.71
CA VAL A 567 24.79 -8.42 23.81
C VAL A 567 25.00 -8.82 22.34
N ARG A 568 26.23 -9.19 21.96
CA ARG A 568 26.55 -9.67 20.61
C ARG A 568 25.74 -10.90 20.24
N ARG A 569 25.65 -11.91 21.12
CA ARG A 569 24.82 -13.11 20.93
C ARG A 569 23.39 -12.72 20.54
N CYS A 570 22.78 -11.80 21.30
CA CYS A 570 21.42 -11.36 21.05
C CYS A 570 21.27 -10.62 19.71
N VAL A 571 22.18 -9.70 19.41
CA VAL A 571 22.17 -8.91 18.16
C VAL A 571 22.34 -9.82 16.95
N ASP A 572 23.30 -10.74 16.98
CA ASP A 572 23.60 -11.62 15.85
C ASP A 572 22.44 -12.61 15.59
N ALA A 573 21.74 -13.06 16.64
CA ALA A 573 20.59 -13.96 16.52
C ALA A 573 19.33 -13.30 15.92
N ALA A 574 19.04 -12.04 16.27
CA ALA A 574 17.72 -11.46 16.01
C ALA A 574 17.71 -10.19 15.13
N ALA A 575 18.78 -9.38 15.13
CA ALA A 575 18.68 -8.02 14.62
C ALA A 575 18.40 -7.92 13.11
N ARG A 576 18.90 -8.87 12.31
CA ARG A 576 18.73 -8.89 10.83
C ARG A 576 17.27 -9.03 10.40
N HIS A 577 16.42 -9.58 11.24
CA HIS A 577 15.01 -9.79 10.93
C HIS A 577 14.12 -8.57 11.24
N SER A 578 14.70 -7.52 11.85
CA SER A 578 13.91 -6.50 12.58
C SER A 578 12.96 -7.18 13.60
N GLY A 579 11.94 -6.48 14.09
CA GLY A 579 11.00 -7.06 15.05
C GLY A 579 11.66 -7.50 16.36
N PHE A 580 12.77 -6.87 16.74
CA PHE A 580 13.54 -7.20 17.92
C PHE A 580 13.87 -5.93 18.70
N ILE A 581 13.72 -5.99 20.02
CA ILE A 581 14.17 -4.99 20.98
C ILE A 581 15.13 -5.68 21.92
N LEU A 582 16.38 -5.22 21.96
CA LEU A 582 17.38 -5.78 22.85
C LEU A 582 17.03 -5.40 24.29
N SER A 583 16.96 -6.41 25.16
CA SER A 583 16.66 -6.22 26.57
C SER A 583 17.33 -7.27 27.42
N THR A 584 17.31 -7.04 28.73
CA THR A 584 17.59 -8.09 29.71
C THR A 584 16.51 -9.17 29.66
N SER A 585 16.88 -10.39 30.06
CA SER A 585 16.04 -11.58 30.06
C SER A 585 14.90 -11.49 31.07
N CYS A 586 15.14 -10.79 32.19
CA CYS A 586 14.17 -10.47 33.23
C CYS A 586 14.53 -9.11 33.86
N GLU A 587 13.88 -8.75 34.96
CA GLU A 587 14.31 -7.62 35.78
C GLU A 587 15.71 -7.84 36.34
N ILE A 588 16.54 -6.80 36.30
CA ILE A 588 17.87 -6.87 36.90
C ILE A 588 17.78 -6.80 38.42
N PRO A 589 18.72 -7.44 39.16
CA PRO A 589 18.71 -7.40 40.61
C PRO A 589 18.69 -5.98 41.18
N PRO A 590 17.94 -5.70 42.26
CA PRO A 590 17.80 -4.35 42.80
C PRO A 590 19.12 -3.68 43.17
N ARG A 591 20.18 -4.43 43.50
CA ARG A 591 21.51 -3.89 43.83
C ARG A 591 22.54 -4.13 42.73
N SER A 592 22.09 -4.21 41.48
CA SER A 592 22.96 -4.30 40.30
C SER A 592 23.99 -3.17 40.26
N ASP A 593 25.14 -3.43 39.66
CA ASP A 593 26.17 -2.42 39.47
C ASP A 593 25.75 -1.42 38.38
N PRO A 594 25.61 -0.11 38.70
CA PRO A 594 25.27 0.91 37.72
C PRO A 594 26.25 1.00 36.54
N GLU A 595 27.49 0.55 36.70
CA GLU A 595 28.48 0.48 35.63
C GLU A 595 28.18 -0.62 34.61
N VAL A 596 27.70 -1.78 35.06
CA VAL A 596 27.32 -2.88 34.16
C VAL A 596 26.14 -2.47 33.27
N VAL A 597 25.20 -1.67 33.80
CA VAL A 597 24.11 -1.07 33.00
C VAL A 597 24.67 -0.17 31.90
N ARG A 598 25.72 0.64 32.18
CA ARG A 598 26.37 1.44 31.14
C ARG A 598 27.01 0.56 30.07
N TRP A 599 27.74 -0.48 30.47
CA TRP A 599 28.35 -1.41 29.50
C TRP A 599 27.32 -2.08 28.60
N PHE A 600 26.16 -2.48 29.14
CA PHE A 600 25.07 -3.03 28.35
C PHE A 600 24.54 -2.03 27.31
N MET A 601 24.28 -0.78 27.73
CA MET A 601 23.79 0.27 26.84
C MET A 601 24.82 0.63 25.76
N ASP A 602 26.10 0.77 26.12
CA ASP A 602 27.18 1.04 25.18
C ASP A 602 27.34 -0.09 24.17
N ALA A 603 27.35 -1.34 24.64
CA ALA A 603 27.42 -2.52 23.76
C ALA A 603 26.26 -2.57 22.77
N ALA A 604 25.05 -2.27 23.23
CA ALA A 604 23.86 -2.22 22.39
C ALA A 604 23.95 -1.13 21.32
N HIS A 605 24.42 0.07 21.69
CA HIS A 605 24.62 1.17 20.77
C HIS A 605 25.70 0.88 19.72
N ASP A 606 26.80 0.24 20.13
CA ASP A 606 27.92 -0.08 19.25
C ASP A 606 27.58 -1.21 18.27
N LEU A 607 27.06 -2.32 18.81
CA LEU A 607 26.87 -3.57 18.08
C LEU A 607 25.54 -3.60 17.32
N GLY A 608 24.52 -2.90 17.82
CA GLY A 608 23.17 -2.86 17.25
C GLY A 608 23.00 -1.97 16.02
N ARG A 609 24.05 -1.28 15.53
CA ARG A 609 23.97 -0.44 14.32
C ARG A 609 23.68 -1.28 13.10
N TYR A 610 22.62 -0.92 12.36
CA TYR A 610 22.20 -1.70 11.20
C TYR A 610 23.21 -1.65 10.04
N GLU A 611 23.93 -0.53 9.87
CA GLU A 611 25.06 -0.43 8.94
C GLU A 611 26.08 -1.55 9.19
N ARG A 612 26.59 -1.67 10.43
CA ARG A 612 27.48 -2.76 10.84
C ARG A 612 26.87 -4.15 10.58
N ILE A 613 25.60 -4.34 10.97
CA ILE A 613 24.93 -5.64 10.88
C ILE A 613 24.83 -6.10 9.42
N PHE A 614 24.55 -5.19 8.48
CA PHE A 614 24.40 -5.53 7.06
C PHE A 614 25.72 -5.50 6.27
N GLU A 615 26.69 -4.66 6.62
CA GLU A 615 28.01 -4.58 5.97
C GLU A 615 28.89 -5.82 6.21
N GLY A 616 28.72 -6.50 7.35
CA GLY A 616 29.46 -7.73 7.68
C GLY A 616 29.00 -9.00 6.94
N ALA A 617 28.08 -8.91 5.98
CA ALA A 617 27.61 -10.05 5.19
C ALA A 617 28.33 -10.13 3.84
N GLU A 618 29.07 -11.22 3.60
CA GLU A 618 29.21 -11.68 2.22
C GLU A 618 27.80 -11.89 1.64
N PRO A 619 27.53 -11.46 0.41
CA PRO A 619 26.23 -11.72 -0.22
C PRO A 619 26.01 -13.23 -0.26
N ALA A 620 24.91 -13.70 0.36
CA ALA A 620 24.52 -15.09 0.32
C ALA A 620 24.52 -15.56 -1.14
N ALA A 621 25.28 -16.63 -1.43
CA ALA A 621 25.33 -17.19 -2.76
C ALA A 621 23.90 -17.56 -3.21
N PRO A 622 23.51 -17.25 -4.47
CA PRO A 622 22.19 -17.59 -4.96
C PRO A 622 22.10 -19.11 -5.09
N GLY A 623 21.54 -19.80 -4.11
CA GLY A 623 21.54 -21.26 -4.08
C GLY A 623 20.62 -21.96 -3.10
N ASP A 624 20.36 -21.42 -1.91
CA ASP A 624 19.52 -22.11 -0.92
C ASP A 624 18.19 -21.39 -0.68
N ARG A 625 17.14 -21.89 -1.33
CA ARG A 625 15.74 -21.74 -0.94
C ARG A 625 15.05 -23.08 -0.97
#